data_AF-A0A4Q7ZGA3-F1
#
_entry.id   AF-A0A4Q7ZGA3-F1
#
_cell.length_a   1.000
_cell.length_b   1.000
_cell.length_c   1.000
_cell.angle_alpha   90.00
_cell.angle_beta   90.00
_cell.angle_gamma   90.00
#
_symmetry.space_group_name_H-M   'P 1'
#
loop_
_entity.id
_entity.type
_entity.pdbx_description
1 polymer ?
#
loop_
_entity_poly.entity_id
_entity_poly.type
_entity_poly.pdbx_seq_one_letter_code
_entity_poly.pdbx_strand_id
1 'polypeptide(L)'
;MGAHEIRVRLGVSRQRAYQLTSRKDFPAPAVKLAMGNVWLAVEVEMWINTCRPARSPRREPSPAPTGGGPADDRPAGPGRP
;
A
#
# COMPACT_ATOMS: atom_id res chain seq x y z
N MET A 1 2.83 -17.44 15.29
CA MET A 1 1.96 -16.68 14.37
C MET A 1 2.66 -16.59 13.01
N GLY A 2 1.98 -16.92 11.92
CA GLY A 2 2.55 -16.83 10.57
C GLY A 2 2.21 -15.53 9.87
N ALA A 3 2.72 -15.36 8.65
CA ALA A 3 2.52 -14.14 7.85
C ALA A 3 1.05 -13.91 7.48
N HIS A 4 0.27 -14.98 7.32
CA HIS A 4 -1.15 -14.87 7.02
C HIS A 4 -1.94 -14.32 8.21
N GLU A 5 -1.69 -14.83 9.41
CA GLU A 5 -2.35 -14.37 10.64
C GLU A 5 -2.00 -12.90 10.91
N ILE A 6 -0.73 -12.52 10.76
CA ILE A 6 -0.27 -11.12 10.90
C ILE A 6 -1.02 -10.20 9.93
N ARG A 7 -1.18 -10.61 8.66
CA ARG A 7 -1.93 -9.86 7.65
C ARG A 7 -3.39 -9.64 8.07
N VAL A 8 -4.06 -10.69 8.53
CA VAL A 8 -5.46 -10.61 9.01
C VAL A 8 -5.55 -9.70 10.22
N ARG A 9 -4.64 -9.84 11.18
CA ARG A 9 -4.59 -9.05 12.42
C ARG A 9 -4.42 -7.56 12.15
N LEU A 10 -3.56 -7.21 11.19
CA LEU A 10 -3.30 -5.83 10.79
C LEU A 10 -4.34 -5.26 9.81
N GLY A 11 -5.16 -6.12 9.18
CA GLY A 11 -6.12 -5.72 8.16
C GLY A 11 -5.46 -5.09 6.92
N VAL A 12 -4.27 -5.57 6.53
CA VAL A 12 -3.47 -5.03 5.41
C VAL A 12 -3.40 -6.01 4.23
N SER A 13 -2.94 -5.51 3.08
CA SER A 13 -2.66 -6.37 1.93
C SER A 13 -1.51 -7.35 2.20
N ARG A 14 -1.43 -8.44 1.44
CA ARG A 14 -0.33 -9.41 1.54
C ARG A 14 1.04 -8.76 1.29
N GLN A 15 1.14 -7.89 0.27
CA GLN A 15 2.36 -7.14 -0.03
C GLN A 15 2.78 -6.25 1.13
N ARG A 16 1.81 -5.56 1.76
CA ARG A 16 2.09 -4.70 2.92
C ARG A 16 2.53 -5.52 4.13
N ALA A 17 1.91 -6.66 4.38
CA ALA A 17 2.33 -7.57 5.45
C ALA A 17 3.80 -8.00 5.24
N TYR A 18 4.16 -8.42 4.03
CA TYR A 18 5.55 -8.81 3.70
C TYR A 18 6.56 -7.67 3.92
N GLN A 19 6.22 -6.46 3.49
CA GLN A 19 7.05 -5.28 3.73
C GLN A 19 7.27 -5.06 5.23
N LEU A 20 6.20 -5.10 6.03
CA LEU A 20 6.26 -4.89 7.47
C LEU A 20 7.12 -5.96 8.15
N THR A 21 6.89 -7.24 7.84
CA THR A 21 7.64 -8.36 8.43
C THR A 21 9.11 -8.40 8.05
N SER A 22 9.51 -7.65 7.02
CA SER A 22 10.90 -7.54 6.57
C SER A 22 11.64 -6.33 7.15
N ARG A 23 10.96 -5.46 7.92
CA ARG A 23 11.60 -4.29 8.51
C ARG A 23 12.41 -4.67 9.75
N LYS A 24 13.45 -3.87 10.02
CA LYS A 24 14.32 -4.02 11.20
C LYS A 24 13.63 -3.78 12.54
N ASP A 25 12.53 -3.02 12.55
CA ASP A 25 11.74 -2.70 13.73
C ASP A 25 10.63 -3.73 13.99
N PHE A 26 10.46 -4.71 13.10
CA PHE A 26 9.52 -5.81 13.27
C PHE A 26 10.16 -6.95 14.09
N PRO A 27 9.39 -7.67 14.93
CA PRO A 27 9.92 -8.80 15.68
C PRO A 27 10.67 -9.82 14.83
N ALA A 28 11.77 -10.34 15.36
CA ALA A 28 12.51 -11.41 14.71
C ALA A 28 11.66 -12.70 14.65
N PRO A 29 11.79 -13.51 13.60
CA PRO A 29 11.07 -14.77 13.53
C PRO A 29 11.61 -15.75 14.57
N ALA A 30 10.71 -16.33 15.35
CA ALA A 30 11.01 -17.38 16.32
C ALA A 30 11.47 -18.66 15.63
N VAL A 31 10.89 -18.97 14.46
CA VAL A 31 11.25 -20.13 13.65
C VAL A 31 11.25 -19.74 12.17
N LYS A 32 12.26 -20.20 11.43
CA LYS A 32 12.32 -20.08 9.96
C LYS A 32 12.08 -21.45 9.35
N LEU A 33 10.93 -21.64 8.70
CA LEU A 33 10.57 -22.88 8.01
C LEU A 33 10.72 -22.72 6.50
N ALA A 34 10.82 -23.84 5.77
CA ALA A 34 10.79 -23.82 4.30
C ALA A 34 9.50 -23.17 3.74
N MET A 35 8.37 -23.35 4.44
CA MET A 35 7.08 -22.75 4.09
C MET A 35 6.98 -21.25 4.45
N GLY A 36 7.86 -20.75 5.34
CA GLY A 36 7.85 -19.36 5.77
C GLY A 36 8.26 -19.16 7.23
N ASN A 37 8.33 -17.91 7.63
CA ASN A 37 8.70 -17.50 8.98
C ASN A 37 7.50 -17.61 9.94
N VAL A 38 7.79 -17.93 11.19
CA VAL A 38 6.85 -17.98 12.31
C VAL A 38 7.37 -17.10 13.44
N TRP A 39 6.51 -16.24 13.97
CA TRP A 39 6.82 -15.28 15.03
C TRP A 39 6.12 -15.63 16.34
N LEU A 40 6.67 -15.17 17.47
CA LEU A 40 5.96 -15.22 18.74
C LEU A 40 4.75 -14.28 18.69
N ALA A 41 3.59 -14.81 19.06
CA ALA A 41 2.36 -14.02 19.03
C ALA A 41 2.46 -12.79 19.96
N VAL A 42 3.04 -12.97 21.16
CA VAL A 42 3.20 -11.89 22.15
C VAL A 42 4.01 -10.71 21.62
N GLU A 43 5.13 -10.95 20.93
CA GLU A 43 5.98 -9.89 20.40
C GLU A 43 5.30 -9.14 19.25
N VAL A 44 4.59 -9.87 18.39
CA VAL A 44 3.80 -9.27 17.30
C VAL A 44 2.70 -8.39 17.88
N GLU A 45 1.94 -8.86 18.87
CA GLU A 45 0.87 -8.07 19.49
C GLU A 45 1.44 -6.83 20.20
N MET A 46 2.56 -6.96 20.91
CA MET A 46 3.25 -5.81 21.52
C MET A 46 3.64 -4.78 20.46
N TRP A 47 4.24 -5.22 19.35
CA TRP A 47 4.61 -4.35 18.24
C TRP A 47 3.39 -3.67 17.59
N ILE A 48 2.27 -4.40 17.42
CA ILE A 48 1.02 -3.83 16.89
C ILE A 48 0.50 -2.70 17.80
N ASN A 49 0.59 -2.89 19.11
CA ASN A 49 0.11 -1.93 20.11
C ASN A 49 1.00 -0.68 20.19
N THR A 50 2.31 -0.83 20.06
CA THR A 50 3.27 0.28 20.21
C THR A 50 3.52 1.03 18.90
N CYS A 51 3.53 0.34 17.76
CA CYS A 51 3.98 0.89 16.47
C CYS A 51 2.86 1.05 15.44
N ARG A 52 1.59 1.03 15.87
CA ARG A 52 0.38 0.95 15.03
C ARG A 52 0.61 1.58 13.64
N PRO A 53 0.96 0.78 12.62
CA PRO A 53 1.37 1.33 11.34
C PRO A 53 0.20 2.14 10.82
N ALA A 54 0.41 3.45 10.61
CA ALA A 54 -0.61 4.31 10.05
C ALA A 54 -1.23 3.56 8.87
N ARG A 55 -2.55 3.33 8.94
CA ARG A 55 -3.31 2.76 7.82
C ARG A 55 -2.98 3.69 6.67
N SER A 56 -2.14 3.23 5.74
CA SER A 56 -1.80 4.05 4.59
C SER A 56 -3.15 4.43 3.98
N PRO A 57 -3.49 5.72 3.89
CA PRO A 57 -4.74 6.10 3.28
C PRO A 57 -4.75 5.41 1.93
N ARG A 58 -5.87 4.74 1.61
CA ARG A 58 -6.15 4.23 0.27
C ARG A 58 -5.63 5.31 -0.66
N ARG A 59 -4.56 5.03 -1.41
CA ARG A 59 -4.00 6.00 -2.36
C ARG A 59 -5.17 6.34 -3.25
N GLU A 60 -5.76 7.51 -3.04
CA GLU A 60 -6.86 7.96 -3.87
C GLU A 60 -6.33 7.89 -5.30
N PRO A 61 -7.10 7.33 -6.25
CA PRO A 61 -6.67 7.34 -7.63
C PRO A 61 -6.33 8.80 -7.93
N SER A 62 -5.05 9.05 -8.22
CA SER A 62 -4.57 10.35 -8.68
C SER A 62 -5.59 10.81 -9.71
N PRO A 63 -6.20 12.02 -9.57
CA PRO A 63 -7.06 12.51 -10.63
C PRO A 63 -6.24 12.40 -11.90
N ALA A 64 -6.78 11.66 -12.88
CA ALA A 64 -6.21 11.56 -14.21
C ALA A 64 -5.77 12.95 -14.64
N PRO A 65 -4.69 13.11 -15.45
CA PRO A 65 -4.33 14.44 -15.93
C PRO A 65 -5.54 15.04 -16.64
N THR A 66 -6.24 15.93 -15.95
CA THR A 66 -7.19 16.86 -16.53
C THR A 66 -6.32 17.81 -17.34
N GLY A 67 -6.02 17.42 -18.57
CA GLY A 67 -5.59 18.37 -19.57
C GLY A 67 -6.76 19.29 -19.84
N GLY A 68 -6.75 20.50 -19.25
CA GLY A 68 -7.39 21.67 -19.88
C GLY A 68 -6.70 21.89 -21.23
N GLY A 69 -7.40 22.05 -22.36
CA GLY A 69 -8.25 23.19 -22.74
C GLY A 69 -7.36 24.30 -23.37
N PRO A 70 -7.85 25.24 -24.20
CA PRO A 70 -8.97 25.26 -25.14
C PRO A 70 -8.49 25.33 -26.62
N ALA A 71 -9.27 24.87 -27.58
CA ALA A 71 -9.06 25.25 -28.99
C ALA A 71 -10.04 26.38 -29.32
N ASP A 72 -9.45 27.56 -29.39
CA ASP A 72 -9.96 28.86 -29.80
C ASP A 72 -11.00 28.79 -30.92
N ASP A 73 -12.13 29.46 -30.69
CA ASP A 73 -13.11 29.84 -31.70
C ASP A 73 -12.51 30.98 -32.55
N ARG A 74 -12.21 30.73 -33.83
CA ARG A 74 -12.11 31.83 -34.81
C ARG A 74 -12.56 31.42 -36.21
N PRO A 75 -13.48 32.19 -36.84
CA PRO A 75 -14.07 31.88 -38.13
C PRO A 75 -13.24 32.45 -39.29
N ALA A 76 -13.29 31.76 -40.43
CA ALA A 76 -12.96 32.34 -41.74
C ALA A 76 -13.75 31.61 -42.85
N GLY A 77 -14.84 32.20 -43.32
CA GLY A 77 -15.18 32.10 -44.75
C GLY A 77 -14.58 33.31 -45.49
N PRO A 78 -14.85 33.51 -46.80
CA PRO A 78 -15.05 32.56 -47.89
C PRO A 78 -14.01 32.80 -49.02
N GLY A 79 -13.94 31.94 -50.05
CA GLY A 79 -13.20 32.29 -51.28
C GLY A 79 -12.94 31.14 -52.26
N ARG A 80 -13.52 31.29 -53.46
CA ARG A 80 -13.39 30.44 -54.68
C ARG A 80 -11.93 30.27 -55.16
N PRO A 81 -11.64 29.33 -56.09
CA PRO A 81 -11.85 29.61 -57.52
C PRO A 81 -12.89 28.71 -58.21
#